data_AF-A0A6P0SSG2-F1
#
_entry.id   AF-A0A6P0SSG2-F1
#
_cell.length_a   1.000
_cell.length_b   1.000
_cell.length_c   1.000
_cell.angle_alpha   90.00
_cell.angle_beta   90.00
_cell.angle_gamma   90.00
#
_symmetry.space_group_name_H-M   'P 1'
#
loop_
_entity.id
_entity.type
_entity.pdbx_description
1 polymer ?
#
loop_
_entity_poly.entity_id
_entity_poly.type
_entity_poly.pdbx_seq_one_letter_code
_entity_poly.pdbx_strand_id
1 'polypeptide(L)'
;MTLTNEQYIKGFIHLIKDQPSIFLEESRVDLKEQIDTFPEDVASLLDTIYYWCTKYPDISQALSDKLDSMFDSPPGQQKGPAESIPKPKPEDYKELLKNQMRESFRETTKEQKPSDSRK
;
A
#
# COMPACT_ATOMS: atom_id res chain seq x y z
N MET A 1 19.39 -5.82 -2.46
CA MET A 1 19.29 -5.78 -0.98
C MET A 1 18.12 -6.66 -0.55
N THR A 2 18.16 -7.31 0.61
CA THR A 2 16.97 -8.00 1.16
C THR A 2 16.11 -6.97 1.90
N LEU A 3 14.91 -6.71 1.40
CA LEU A 3 13.92 -5.86 2.06
C LEU A 3 13.46 -6.49 3.37
N THR A 4 13.25 -5.69 4.41
CA THR A 4 12.68 -6.17 5.68
C THR A 4 11.17 -6.31 5.59
N ASN A 5 10.58 -7.11 6.47
CA ASN A 5 9.12 -7.31 6.48
C ASN A 5 8.35 -5.98 6.63
N GLU A 6 8.87 -5.06 7.44
CA GLU A 6 8.31 -3.71 7.60
C GLU A 6 8.35 -2.91 6.29
N GLN A 7 9.42 -3.02 5.51
CA GLN A 7 9.55 -2.31 4.23
C GLN A 7 8.55 -2.82 3.20
N TYR A 8 8.30 -4.12 3.16
CA TYR A 8 7.27 -4.71 2.31
C TYR A 8 5.87 -4.18 2.66
N ILE A 9 5.51 -4.22 3.94
CA ILE A 9 4.20 -3.73 4.40
C ILE A 9 4.05 -2.23 4.10
N LYS A 10 5.10 -1.43 4.32
CA LYS A 10 5.11 -0.02 3.94
C LYS A 10 4.94 0.18 2.44
N GLY A 11 5.64 -0.60 1.61
CA GLY A 11 5.49 -0.55 0.17
C GLY A 11 4.06 -0.84 -0.27
N PHE A 12 3.40 -1.82 0.35
CA PHE A 12 1.99 -2.13 0.08
C PHE A 12 1.03 -1.01 0.51
N ILE A 13 1.24 -0.42 1.69
CA ILE A 13 0.46 0.76 2.13
C ILE A 13 0.64 1.92 1.13
N HIS A 14 1.87 2.18 0.70
CA HIS A 14 2.16 3.21 -0.30
C HIS A 14 1.57 2.89 -1.68
N LEU A 15 1.48 1.62 -2.05
CA LEU A 15 0.84 1.20 -3.28
C LEU A 15 -0.65 1.55 -3.28
N ILE A 16 -1.36 1.28 -2.17
CA ILE A 16 -2.77 1.66 -1.98
C ILE A 16 -2.94 3.17 -2.06
N LYS A 17 -2.02 3.92 -1.46
CA LYS A 17 -2.03 5.39 -1.47
C LYS A 17 -1.80 6.00 -2.85
N ASP A 18 -0.72 5.58 -3.51
CA ASP A 18 -0.23 6.27 -4.71
C ASP A 18 -0.85 5.71 -5.99
N GLN A 19 -1.34 4.47 -5.97
CA GLN A 19 -1.94 3.81 -7.13
C GLN A 19 -3.23 3.04 -6.78
N PRO A 20 -4.24 3.66 -6.14
CA PRO A 20 -5.49 2.96 -5.80
C PRO A 20 -6.23 2.42 -7.03
N SER A 21 -5.96 2.95 -8.22
CA SER A 21 -6.59 2.54 -9.47
C SER A 21 -6.25 1.12 -9.94
N ILE A 22 -5.11 0.55 -9.51
CA ILE A 22 -4.76 -0.84 -9.84
C ILE A 22 -5.63 -1.84 -9.08
N PHE A 23 -6.15 -1.41 -7.92
CA PHE A 23 -7.07 -2.21 -7.13
C PHE A 23 -8.44 -2.12 -7.80
N LEU A 24 -8.82 -3.16 -8.54
CA LEU A 24 -10.15 -3.29 -9.12
C LEU A 24 -11.20 -3.53 -8.01
N GLU A 25 -12.48 -3.32 -8.33
CA GLU A 25 -13.57 -3.43 -7.36
C GLU A 25 -13.54 -4.77 -6.60
N GLU A 26 -13.32 -5.89 -7.29
CA GLU A 26 -13.19 -7.22 -6.68
C GLU A 26 -12.07 -7.28 -5.63
N SER A 27 -10.88 -6.77 -5.97
CA SER A 27 -9.72 -6.78 -5.07
C SER A 27 -9.92 -5.83 -3.89
N ARG A 28 -10.63 -4.72 -4.08
CA ARG A 28 -10.94 -3.78 -3.00
C ARG A 28 -11.94 -4.38 -2.01
N VAL A 29 -12.97 -5.06 -2.51
CA VAL A 29 -13.96 -5.73 -1.67
C VAL A 29 -13.30 -6.87 -0.90
N ASP A 30 -12.56 -7.75 -1.59
CA ASP A 30 -11.86 -8.87 -0.95
C ASP A 30 -10.85 -8.37 0.10
N LEU A 31 -10.02 -7.36 -0.23
CA LEU A 31 -9.07 -6.80 0.73
C LEU A 31 -9.79 -6.19 1.95
N LYS A 32 -10.94 -5.53 1.75
CA LYS A 32 -11.73 -4.94 2.84
C LYS A 32 -12.39 -5.98 3.73
N GLU A 33 -12.77 -7.14 3.20
CA GLU A 33 -13.30 -8.25 3.99
C GLU A 33 -12.18 -9.00 4.74
N GLN A 34 -11.02 -9.14 4.10
CA GLN A 34 -9.88 -9.86 4.67
C GLN A 34 -9.08 -9.03 5.69
N ILE A 35 -9.05 -7.70 5.58
CA ILE A 35 -8.21 -6.86 6.46
C ILE A 35 -8.56 -7.00 7.95
N ASP A 36 -9.79 -7.39 8.30
CA ASP A 36 -10.19 -7.66 9.68
C ASP A 36 -9.57 -8.96 10.23
N THR A 37 -9.37 -9.97 9.36
CA THR A 37 -8.78 -11.27 9.71
C THR A 37 -7.25 -11.26 9.72
N PHE A 38 -6.63 -10.21 9.17
CA PHE A 38 -5.18 -10.09 9.12
C PHE A 38 -4.57 -10.07 10.54
N PRO A 39 -3.45 -10.77 10.76
CA PRO A 39 -2.77 -10.78 12.05
C PRO A 39 -2.09 -9.43 12.34
N GLU A 40 -1.85 -9.14 13.62
CA GLU A 40 -1.18 -7.91 14.08
C GLU A 40 0.35 -8.02 14.09
N ASP A 41 0.87 -9.25 14.08
CA ASP A 41 2.31 -9.52 14.00
C ASP A 41 2.85 -9.19 12.59
N VAL A 42 4.02 -8.53 12.52
CA VAL A 42 4.62 -8.04 11.25
C VAL A 42 4.90 -9.19 10.29
N ALA A 43 5.47 -10.29 10.76
CA ALA A 43 5.84 -11.40 9.88
C ALA A 43 4.61 -12.10 9.33
N SER A 44 3.63 -12.35 10.19
CA SER A 44 2.36 -12.97 9.84
C SER A 44 1.51 -12.08 8.93
N LEU A 45 1.55 -10.75 9.16
CA LEU A 45 0.84 -9.76 8.35
C LEU A 45 1.43 -9.72 6.93
N LEU A 46 2.76 -9.71 6.83
CA LEU A 46 3.43 -9.81 5.53
C LEU A 46 3.05 -11.09 4.80
N ASP A 47 3.11 -12.24 5.48
CA ASP A 47 2.78 -13.52 4.85
C ASP A 47 1.34 -13.53 4.31
N THR A 48 0.41 -12.96 5.09
CA THR A 48 -0.99 -12.81 4.69
C THR A 48 -1.15 -11.86 3.49
N ILE A 49 -0.47 -10.71 3.49
CA ILE A 49 -0.45 -9.77 2.36
C ILE A 49 0.15 -10.44 1.12
N TYR A 50 1.23 -11.18 1.28
CA TYR A 50 1.90 -11.88 0.19
C TYR A 50 0.98 -12.94 -0.42
N TYR A 51 0.39 -13.78 0.42
CA TYR A 51 -0.60 -14.77 0.00
C TYR A 51 -1.78 -14.12 -0.73
N TRP A 52 -2.28 -12.99 -0.21
CA TRP A 52 -3.33 -12.22 -0.87
C TRP A 52 -2.90 -11.68 -2.24
N CYS A 53 -1.70 -11.10 -2.35
CA CYS A 53 -1.15 -10.59 -3.61
C CYS A 53 -1.00 -11.69 -4.66
N THR A 54 -0.78 -12.96 -4.28
CA THR A 54 -0.73 -14.07 -5.25
C THR A 54 -2.03 -14.29 -6.01
N LYS A 55 -3.17 -13.84 -5.45
CA LYS A 55 -4.48 -13.89 -6.14
C LYS A 55 -4.64 -12.81 -7.21
N TYR A 56 -3.87 -11.72 -7.09
CA TYR A 56 -3.97 -10.53 -7.95
C TYR A 56 -2.61 -10.21 -8.56
N PRO A 57 -2.24 -10.84 -9.69
CA PRO A 57 -0.91 -10.71 -10.28
C PRO A 57 -0.55 -9.26 -10.62
N ASP A 58 -1.50 -8.44 -11.07
CA ASP A 58 -1.28 -7.00 -11.35
C ASP A 58 -0.85 -6.22 -10.11
N ILE A 59 -1.45 -6.52 -8.96
CA ILE A 59 -1.11 -5.87 -7.68
C ILE A 59 0.24 -6.36 -7.17
N SER A 60 0.53 -7.66 -7.32
CA SER A 60 1.84 -8.24 -6.97
C SER A 60 2.98 -7.61 -7.79
N GLN A 61 2.75 -7.43 -9.10
CA GLN A 61 3.71 -6.79 -9.99
C GLN A 61 3.91 -5.31 -9.59
N ALA A 62 2.82 -4.56 -9.43
CA ALA A 62 2.89 -3.16 -9.05
C ALA A 62 3.52 -2.95 -7.66
N LEU A 63 3.32 -3.89 -6.72
CA LEU A 63 4.01 -3.90 -5.42
C LEU A 63 5.51 -4.07 -5.61
N SER A 64 5.93 -4.99 -6.47
CA SER A 64 7.34 -5.22 -6.77
C SER A 64 8.00 -3.98 -7.37
N ASP A 65 7.36 -3.36 -8.37
CA ASP A 65 7.82 -2.11 -8.99
C ASP A 65 7.85 -0.95 -7.98
N LYS A 66 6.88 -0.90 -7.06
CA LYS A 66 6.84 0.10 -5.99
C LYS A 66 8.00 -0.07 -5.01
N LEU A 67 8.28 -1.30 -4.61
CA LEU A 67 9.37 -1.61 -3.68
C LEU A 67 10.73 -1.28 -4.30
N ASP A 68 10.92 -1.64 -5.57
CA ASP A 68 12.11 -1.27 -6.35
C ASP A 68 12.27 0.26 -6.38
N SER A 69 11.22 1.00 -6.75
CA SER A 69 11.26 2.46 -6.77
C SER A 69 11.54 3.09 -5.40
N MET A 70 11.03 2.51 -4.31
CA MET A 70 11.18 3.08 -2.96
C MET A 70 12.53 2.74 -2.30
N PHE A 71 13.12 1.60 -2.65
CA PHE A 71 14.25 1.04 -1.89
C PHE A 71 15.45 0.65 -2.75
N ASP A 72 15.34 0.60 -4.07
CA ASP A 72 16.44 0.33 -5.01
C ASP A 72 17.19 1.61 -5.44
N SER A 73 16.94 2.73 -4.76
CA SER A 73 17.73 3.95 -5.03
C SER A 73 19.23 3.67 -4.81
N PRO A 74 20.10 3.98 -5.79
CA PRO A 74 21.53 3.82 -5.62
C PRO A 74 22.02 4.67 -4.43
N PRO A 75 23.06 4.23 -3.70
CA PRO A 75 23.60 4.96 -2.56
C PRO A 75 24.15 6.31 -3.04
N GLY A 76 23.32 7.35 -2.97
CA GLY A 76 23.66 8.66 -3.52
C GLY A 76 22.48 9.62 -3.74
N GLN A 77 21.22 9.14 -3.74
CA GLN A 77 20.04 9.99 -3.89
C GLN A 77 19.01 9.84 -2.75
N GLN A 78 19.44 9.98 -1.49
CA GLN A 78 18.49 10.36 -0.44
C GLN A 78 18.33 11.89 -0.46
N LYS A 79 17.43 12.40 -1.31
CA LYS A 79 16.88 13.76 -1.17
C LYS A 79 15.59 13.67 -0.37
N GLY A 80 15.74 13.81 0.93
CA GLY A 80 14.64 14.01 1.88
C GLY A 80 15.21 13.91 3.29
N PRO A 81 14.89 14.84 4.21
CA PRO A 81 15.27 14.67 5.59
C PRO A 81 14.73 13.32 6.03
N ALA A 82 15.58 12.49 6.62
CA ALA A 82 15.13 11.35 7.40
C ALA A 82 14.34 11.94 8.58
N GLU A 83 13.07 12.30 8.35
CA GLU A 83 12.12 12.47 9.43
C GLU A 83 12.23 11.17 10.22
N SER A 84 12.74 11.32 11.45
CA SER A 84 12.62 10.30 12.48
C SER A 84 11.14 10.23 12.85
N ILE A 85 10.31 9.79 11.90
CA ILE A 85 8.97 9.32 12.19
C ILE A 85 9.22 8.09 13.05
N PRO A 86 8.76 8.08 14.31
CA PRO A 86 8.90 6.90 15.15
C PRO A 86 8.39 5.70 14.36
N LYS A 87 9.19 4.64 14.28
CA LYS A 87 8.77 3.42 13.61
C LYS A 87 7.40 3.03 14.21
N PRO A 88 6.36 2.85 13.39
CA PRO A 88 5.10 2.33 13.87
C PRO A 88 5.37 1.04 14.63
N LYS A 89 4.66 0.81 15.73
CA LYS A 89 4.70 -0.49 16.36
C LYS A 89 4.09 -1.52 15.40
N PRO A 90 4.46 -2.82 15.54
CA PRO A 90 3.86 -3.91 14.77
C PRO A 90 2.33 -3.83 14.64
N GLU A 91 1.67 -3.62 15.77
CA GLU A 91 0.22 -3.45 15.95
C GLU A 91 -0.37 -2.28 15.14
N ASP A 92 0.41 -1.22 14.88
CA ASP A 92 -0.05 -0.04 14.14
C ASP A 92 -0.15 -0.31 12.62
N TYR A 93 0.59 -1.28 12.07
CA TYR A 93 0.62 -1.49 10.61
C TYR A 93 -0.73 -1.95 10.05
N LYS A 94 -1.46 -2.80 10.78
CA LYS A 94 -2.80 -3.24 10.40
C LYS A 94 -3.78 -2.05 10.39
N GLU A 95 -3.70 -1.19 11.41
CA GLU A 95 -4.54 -0.01 11.49
C GLU A 95 -4.19 1.01 10.39
N LEU A 96 -2.90 1.24 10.13
CA LEU A 96 -2.43 2.09 9.02
C LEU A 96 -2.94 1.58 7.68
N LEU A 97 -2.90 0.27 7.45
CA LEU A 97 -3.40 -0.33 6.22
C LEU A 97 -4.92 -0.10 6.06
N LYS A 98 -5.70 -0.34 7.12
CA LYS A 98 -7.15 -0.05 7.15
C LYS A 98 -7.47 1.41 6.86
N ASN A 99 -6.74 2.33 7.52
CA ASN A 99 -6.93 3.76 7.34
C ASN A 99 -6.60 4.16 5.90
N GLN A 100 -5.47 3.70 5.35
CA GLN A 100 -5.06 4.00 3.99
C GLN A 100 -6.07 3.48 2.94
N MET A 101 -6.62 2.28 3.13
CA MET A 101 -7.69 1.75 2.28
C MET A 101 -8.94 2.64 2.34
N ARG A 102 -9.33 3.07 3.55
CA ARG A 102 -10.51 3.93 3.74
C ARG A 102 -10.37 5.26 3.03
N GLU A 103 -9.18 5.84 3.01
CA GLU A 103 -8.90 7.10 2.33
C GLU A 103 -8.83 6.91 0.82
N SER A 104 -7.95 6.03 0.35
CA SER A 104 -7.61 5.90 -1.07
C SER A 104 -8.76 5.31 -1.90
N PHE A 105 -9.54 4.39 -1.34
CA PHE A 105 -10.67 3.80 -2.07
C PHE A 105 -11.91 4.71 -2.08
N ARG A 106 -12.07 5.61 -1.10
CA ARG A 106 -13.17 6.60 -1.10
C ARG A 106 -12.99 7.69 -2.16
N GLU A 107 -11.75 8.10 -2.44
CA GLU A 107 -11.48 9.17 -3.40
C GLU A 107 -11.84 8.78 -4.83
N THR A 108 -11.77 7.49 -5.19
CA THR A 108 -12.15 7.03 -6.53
C THR A 108 -13.65 7.16 -6.85
N THR A 109 -14.52 7.42 -5.85
CA THR A 109 -15.94 7.71 -6.07
C THR A 109 -16.23 9.21 -6.20
N LYS A 110 -15.24 10.09 -5.99
CA LYS A 110 -15.43 11.56 -6.01
C LYS A 110 -14.45 12.31 -6.92
N GLU A 111 -14.07 11.78 -8.09
CA GLU A 111 -13.58 12.66 -9.15
C GLU A 111 -13.86 12.14 -10.57
N GLN A 112 -15.15 12.11 -10.92
CA GLN A 112 -15.58 12.57 -12.24
C GLN A 112 -16.39 13.84 -12.03
N LYS A 113 -15.70 14.95 -11.74
CA LYS A 113 -16.26 16.26 -12.06
C LYS A 113 -15.80 16.54 -13.49
N PRO A 114 -16.67 16.48 -14.51
CA PRO A 114 -16.33 17.09 -15.79
C PRO A 114 -16.15 18.57 -15.48
N SER A 115 -14.91 19.05 -15.50
CA SER A 115 -14.68 20.50 -15.60
C SER A 115 -15.06 20.87 -17.03
N ASP A 116 -16.38 20.99 -17.24
CA ASP A 116 -16.99 21.64 -18.39
C ASP A 116 -16.46 23.08 -18.37
N SER A 117 -15.34 23.29 -19.04
CA SER A 117 -14.86 24.62 -19.36
C SER A 117 -15.75 25.16 -20.46
N ARG A 118 -16.90 25.68 -20.04
CA ARG A 118 -17.78 26.50 -20.87
C ARG A 118 -18.11 27.76 -20.08
N LYS A 119 -17.36 28.83 -20.30
CA LYS A 119 -17.81 29.99 -21.06
C LYS A 119 -16.70 31.03 -21.20
#